data_AF-A0A7S3KIY0-F1
#
_entry.id   AF-A0A7S3KIY0-F1
#
_cell.length_a   1.000
_cell.length_b   1.000
_cell.length_c   1.000
_cell.angle_alpha   90.00
_cell.angle_beta   90.00
_cell.angle_gamma   90.00
#
_symmetry.space_group_name_H-M   'P 1'
#
loop_
_entity.id
_entity.type
_entity.pdbx_description
1 polymer ?
#
loop_
_entity_poly.entity_id
_entity_poly.type
_entity_poly.pdbx_seq_one_letter_code
_entity_poly.pdbx_strand_id
1 'polypeptide(L)'
;SWNHSVAYQEDDSFITRNLKNIKRAERTHFHLPKMALILSCLTILLIVALIRKKIISVPGFAFEKCSLKDLVLCSFFICSMIVILIGSIKILKDDYELKKKVNYEFVEGDIQWENKAIFAMSAVAIIGGGLSSLVGLGGGVIFGPLMMEFGVHPKITSVTSMYLIMISTFAATFQFLLMGVMPLDYAVILGLMIVVFVVLGNMFVNKIVEKIGKPSVLALFLAYVIILCTIIVLFTGAFKMYA
;
A
#
# COMPACT_ATOMS: atom_id res chain seq x y z
N SER A 1 20.96 -41.06 27.59
CA SER A 1 20.05 -40.32 28.48
C SER A 1 20.36 -38.82 28.48
N TRP A 2 21.57 -38.41 28.87
CA TRP A 2 21.99 -36.99 28.94
C TRP A 2 21.86 -36.16 27.64
N ASN A 3 22.20 -36.70 26.46
CA ASN A 3 22.10 -35.93 25.19
C ASN A 3 20.66 -35.54 24.82
N HIS A 4 19.66 -36.35 25.21
CA HIS A 4 18.26 -36.06 24.88
C HIS A 4 17.67 -34.97 25.77
N SER A 5 18.08 -34.90 27.05
CA SER A 5 17.62 -33.88 27.99
C SER A 5 18.27 -32.51 27.75
N VAL A 6 19.55 -32.48 27.36
CA VAL A 6 20.24 -31.22 27.01
C VAL A 6 19.68 -30.60 25.72
N ALA A 7 19.41 -31.42 24.69
CA ALA A 7 18.76 -30.95 23.46
C ALA A 7 17.35 -30.39 23.74
N TYR A 8 16.58 -31.03 24.63
CA TYR A 8 15.26 -30.57 25.02
C TYR A 8 15.30 -29.22 25.77
N GLN A 9 16.28 -29.02 26.66
CA GLN A 9 16.47 -27.75 27.37
C GLN A 9 17.00 -26.63 26.45
N GLU A 10 17.86 -26.94 25.47
CA GLU A 10 18.31 -25.97 24.47
C GLU A 10 17.16 -25.51 23.58
N ASP A 11 16.34 -26.44 23.07
CA ASP A 11 15.17 -26.12 22.25
C ASP A 11 14.15 -25.26 23.00
N ASP A 12 13.86 -25.56 24.27
CA ASP A 12 12.88 -24.82 25.08
C ASP A 12 13.38 -23.40 25.44
N SER A 13 14.69 -23.26 25.67
CA SER A 13 15.35 -21.96 25.86
C SER A 13 15.37 -21.13 24.58
N PHE A 14 15.57 -21.78 23.43
CA PHE A 14 15.55 -21.16 22.10
C PHE A 14 14.15 -20.65 21.75
N ILE A 15 13.12 -21.46 21.96
CA ILE A 15 11.71 -21.10 21.74
C ILE A 15 11.34 -19.89 22.60
N THR A 16 11.60 -19.96 23.92
CA THR A 16 11.22 -18.90 24.86
C THR A 16 11.94 -17.58 24.55
N ARG A 17 13.24 -17.63 24.21
CA ARG A 17 14.04 -16.44 23.87
C ARG A 17 13.56 -15.79 22.57
N ASN A 18 13.32 -16.57 21.53
CA ASN A 18 12.87 -16.05 20.25
C ASN A 18 11.42 -15.55 20.31
N LEU A 19 10.52 -16.23 21.03
CA LEU A 19 9.16 -15.76 21.27
C LEU A 19 9.14 -14.41 21.98
N LYS A 20 9.98 -14.24 23.01
CA LYS A 20 10.13 -12.97 23.73
C LYS A 20 10.68 -11.87 22.82
N ASN A 21 11.63 -12.18 21.96
CA ASN A 21 12.19 -11.24 20.98
C ASN A 21 11.15 -10.84 19.92
N ILE A 22 10.36 -11.78 19.40
CA ILE A 22 9.28 -11.51 18.43
C ILE A 22 8.22 -10.60 19.05
N LYS A 23 7.69 -10.95 20.24
CA LYS A 23 6.71 -10.10 20.95
C LYS A 23 7.25 -8.71 21.28
N ARG A 24 8.56 -8.61 21.55
CA ARG A 24 9.25 -7.32 21.77
C ARG A 24 9.38 -6.51 20.48
N ALA A 25 9.70 -7.17 19.37
CA ALA A 25 9.81 -6.56 18.05
C ALA A 25 8.44 -6.11 17.51
N GLU A 26 7.36 -6.85 17.77
CA GLU A 26 5.99 -6.48 17.39
C GLU A 26 5.44 -5.32 18.24
N ARG A 27 5.90 -5.16 19.49
CA ARG A 27 5.56 -4.00 20.31
C ARG A 27 6.16 -2.71 19.75
N THR A 28 7.31 -2.79 19.09
CA THR A 28 7.90 -1.66 18.37
C THR A 28 7.24 -1.52 16.99
N HIS A 29 6.49 -0.44 16.77
CA HIS A 29 5.81 -0.18 15.48
C HIS A 29 6.74 -0.15 14.25
N PHE A 30 8.06 -0.03 14.42
CA PHE A 30 9.04 0.04 13.35
C PHE A 30 9.65 -1.33 13.02
N HIS A 31 8.97 -2.11 12.19
CA HIS A 31 9.64 -3.19 11.45
C HIS A 31 10.47 -2.59 10.30
N LEU A 32 11.67 -2.09 10.63
CA LEU A 32 12.65 -1.52 9.70
C LEU A 32 12.84 -2.31 8.39
N PRO A 33 12.95 -3.67 8.37
CA PRO A 33 13.10 -4.39 7.11
C PRO A 33 11.85 -4.34 6.22
N LYS A 34 10.65 -4.36 6.82
CA LYS A 34 9.37 -4.29 6.08
C LYS A 34 9.14 -2.88 5.53
N MET A 35 9.47 -1.84 6.31
CA MET A 35 9.39 -0.46 5.85
C MET A 35 10.45 -0.12 4.79
N ALA A 36 11.65 -0.70 4.89
CA ALA A 36 12.72 -0.51 3.91
C ALA A 36 12.32 -1.02 2.51
N LEU A 37 11.54 -2.12 2.41
CA LEU A 37 11.02 -2.61 1.12
C LEU A 37 10.06 -1.62 0.44
N ILE A 38 9.22 -0.97 1.24
CA ILE A 38 8.24 -0.01 0.71
C ILE A 38 8.95 1.27 0.30
N LEU A 39 9.92 1.72 1.11
CA LEU A 39 10.73 2.89 0.79
C LEU A 39 11.63 2.64 -0.43
N SER A 40 12.17 1.43 -0.61
CA SER A 40 12.97 1.09 -1.79
C SER A 40 12.13 1.05 -3.07
N CYS A 41 10.89 0.55 -2.99
CA CYS A 41 9.95 0.62 -4.10
C CYS A 41 9.67 2.08 -4.51
N LEU A 42 9.42 2.95 -3.51
CA LEU A 42 9.22 4.37 -3.74
C LEU A 42 10.45 5.03 -4.37
N THR A 43 11.66 4.79 -3.86
CA THR A 43 12.87 5.41 -4.41
C THR A 43 13.14 4.97 -5.85
N ILE A 44 12.93 3.69 -6.18
CA ILE A 44 13.06 3.20 -7.56
C ILE A 44 12.05 3.90 -8.49
N LEU A 45 10.79 4.02 -8.07
CA LEU A 45 9.77 4.76 -8.80
C LEU A 45 10.20 6.22 -9.06
N LEU A 46 10.73 6.89 -8.04
CA LEU A 46 11.21 8.27 -8.17
C LEU A 46 12.42 8.37 -9.10
N ILE A 47 13.37 7.43 -9.03
CA ILE A 47 14.54 7.40 -9.93
C ILE A 47 14.11 7.22 -11.38
N VAL A 48 13.18 6.30 -11.66
CA VAL A 48 12.65 6.10 -13.02
C VAL A 48 11.92 7.35 -13.52
N ALA A 49 11.13 8.01 -12.66
CA ALA A 49 10.48 9.27 -12.99
C ALA A 49 11.49 10.40 -13.32
N LEU A 50 12.58 10.49 -12.55
CA LEU A 50 13.67 11.45 -12.78
C LEU A 50 14.40 11.21 -14.10
N ILE A 51 14.67 9.93 -14.44
CA ILE A 51 15.28 9.55 -15.71
C ILE A 51 14.37 9.97 -16.88
N ARG A 52 13.06 9.74 -16.77
CA ARG A 52 12.08 10.08 -17.83
C ARG A 52 11.95 11.58 -18.10
N LYS A 53 12.03 12.47 -17.09
CA LYS A 53 12.04 13.93 -17.33
C LYS A 53 13.36 14.46 -17.89
N LYS A 54 14.40 13.62 -18.03
CA LYS A 54 15.72 14.05 -18.53
C LYS A 54 16.43 15.07 -17.61
N ILE A 55 16.05 15.14 -16.33
CA ILE A 55 16.73 15.97 -15.30
C ILE A 55 18.12 15.40 -15.00
N ILE A 56 18.23 14.07 -14.96
CA ILE A 56 19.51 13.37 -15.01
C ILE A 56 19.86 13.24 -16.49
N SER A 57 20.41 14.32 -17.05
CA SER A 57 20.97 14.30 -18.40
C SER A 57 22.22 13.42 -18.39
N VAL A 58 22.08 12.14 -18.71
CA VAL A 58 23.23 11.36 -19.18
C VAL A 58 23.63 11.96 -20.53
N PRO A 59 24.83 12.54 -20.68
CA PRO A 59 25.26 13.11 -21.95
C PRO A 59 25.20 12.02 -23.04
N GLY A 60 24.47 12.28 -24.13
CA GLY A 60 24.32 11.36 -25.27
C GLY A 60 23.04 10.50 -25.31
N PHE A 61 22.14 10.59 -24.32
CA PHE A 61 20.89 9.80 -24.30
C PHE A 61 19.64 10.68 -24.43
N ALA A 62 19.15 10.85 -25.67
CA ALA A 62 17.79 11.29 -25.92
C ALA A 62 16.84 10.08 -25.80
N PHE A 63 15.92 10.11 -24.82
CA PHE A 63 14.84 9.13 -24.70
C PHE A 63 13.67 9.59 -25.56
N GLU A 64 13.59 9.02 -26.76
CA GLU A 64 12.41 9.15 -27.61
C GLU A 64 11.38 8.09 -27.17
N LYS A 65 10.09 8.46 -27.15
CA LYS A 65 9.02 7.53 -26.80
C LYS A 65 9.04 6.33 -27.76
N CYS A 66 8.87 5.12 -27.24
CA CYS A 66 8.97 3.87 -28.01
C CYS A 66 10.36 3.56 -28.61
N SER A 67 11.44 4.17 -28.11
CA SER A 67 12.81 3.79 -28.47
C SER A 67 13.27 2.56 -27.68
N LEU A 68 14.25 1.81 -28.22
CA LEU A 68 14.89 0.65 -27.55
C LEU A 68 15.36 1.00 -26.13
N LYS A 69 15.80 2.25 -25.92
CA LYS A 69 16.24 2.77 -24.62
C LYS A 69 15.12 2.88 -23.59
N ASP A 70 13.91 3.27 -24.02
CA ASP A 70 12.74 3.36 -23.15
C ASP A 70 12.19 1.96 -22.81
N LEU A 71 12.24 1.03 -23.78
CA LEU A 71 11.90 -0.39 -23.55
C LEU A 71 12.82 -1.04 -22.51
N VAL A 72 14.13 -0.80 -22.60
CA VAL A 72 15.12 -1.32 -21.64
C VAL A 72 14.86 -0.74 -20.24
N LEU A 73 14.57 0.56 -20.14
CA LEU A 73 14.25 1.20 -18.86
C LEU A 73 12.96 0.62 -18.24
N CYS A 74 11.92 0.40 -19.06
CA CYS A 74 10.68 -0.23 -18.62
C CYS A 74 10.90 -1.68 -18.18
N SER A 75 11.68 -2.44 -18.94
CA SER A 75 12.05 -3.81 -18.61
C SER A 75 12.81 -3.87 -17.28
N PHE A 76 13.80 -2.99 -17.07
CA PHE A 76 14.53 -2.89 -15.81
C PHE A 76 13.60 -2.56 -14.63
N PHE A 77 12.68 -1.61 -14.80
CA PHE A 77 11.71 -1.26 -13.78
C PHE A 77 10.80 -2.45 -13.42
N ILE A 78 10.26 -3.16 -14.41
CA ILE A 78 9.44 -4.35 -14.19
C ILE A 78 10.24 -5.46 -13.47
N CYS A 79 11.48 -5.72 -13.92
CA CYS A 79 12.37 -6.67 -13.26
C CYS A 79 12.63 -6.31 -11.79
N SER A 80 12.88 -5.02 -11.50
CA SER A 80 13.10 -4.55 -10.12
C SER A 80 11.87 -4.77 -9.23
N MET A 81 10.66 -4.55 -9.76
CA MET A 81 9.41 -4.79 -9.05
C MET A 81 9.19 -6.29 -8.78
N ILE A 82 9.52 -7.16 -9.75
CA ILE A 82 9.45 -8.61 -9.57
C ILE A 82 10.42 -9.08 -8.49
N VAL A 83 11.65 -8.57 -8.48
CA VAL A 83 12.65 -8.91 -7.45
C VAL A 83 12.18 -8.49 -6.06
N ILE A 84 11.60 -7.29 -5.92
CA ILE A 84 11.06 -6.80 -4.65
C ILE A 84 9.88 -7.66 -4.19
N LEU A 85 8.99 -8.07 -5.12
CA LEU A 85 7.88 -8.96 -4.81
C LEU A 85 8.37 -10.34 -4.34
N ILE A 86 9.36 -10.93 -5.00
CA ILE A 86 9.93 -12.21 -4.55
C ILE A 86 10.62 -12.05 -3.19
N GLY A 87 11.34 -10.94 -2.98
CA GLY A 87 11.99 -10.62 -1.72
C GLY A 87 11.00 -10.45 -0.57
N SER A 88 9.88 -9.76 -0.81
CA SER A 88 8.82 -9.60 0.20
C SER A 88 8.18 -10.93 0.54
N ILE A 89 7.86 -11.78 -0.44
CA ILE A 89 7.31 -13.12 -0.21
C ILE A 89 8.27 -13.98 0.63
N LYS A 90 9.57 -13.95 0.33
CA LYS A 90 10.58 -14.69 1.13
C LYS A 90 10.62 -14.20 2.57
N ILE A 91 10.70 -12.89 2.79
CA ILE A 91 10.72 -12.29 4.14
C ILE A 91 9.46 -12.67 4.92
N LEU A 92 8.29 -12.64 4.29
CA LEU A 92 7.02 -13.03 4.93
C LEU A 92 7.00 -14.53 5.28
N LYS A 93 7.49 -15.39 4.38
CA LYS A 93 7.52 -16.84 4.59
C LYS A 93 8.50 -17.23 5.69
N ASP A 94 9.69 -16.63 5.71
CA ASP A 94 10.69 -16.88 6.74
C ASP A 94 10.19 -16.44 8.13
N ASP A 95 9.50 -15.30 8.22
CA ASP A 95 8.85 -14.79 9.44
C ASP A 95 7.74 -15.75 9.92
N TYR A 96 6.95 -16.28 8.99
CA TYR A 96 5.89 -17.25 9.30
C TYR A 96 6.44 -18.61 9.76
N GLU A 97 7.46 -19.15 9.10
CA GLU A 97 8.09 -20.40 9.50
C GLU A 97 8.76 -20.28 10.87
N LEU A 98 9.37 -19.13 11.17
CA LEU A 98 9.94 -18.85 12.49
C LEU A 98 8.85 -18.82 13.56
N LYS A 99 7.72 -18.13 13.31
CA LYS A 99 6.55 -18.10 14.20
C LYS A 99 5.98 -19.50 14.48
N LYS A 100 5.93 -20.36 13.45
CA LYS A 100 5.50 -21.75 13.59
C LYS A 100 6.47 -22.58 14.44
N LYS A 101 7.79 -22.38 14.29
CA LYS A 101 8.83 -23.08 15.07
C LYS A 101 8.81 -22.72 16.56
N VAL A 102 8.46 -21.48 16.90
CA VAL A 102 8.38 -21.02 18.30
C VAL A 102 7.01 -21.23 18.95
N ASN A 103 6.12 -21.98 18.28
CA ASN A 103 4.75 -22.23 18.73
C ASN A 103 4.00 -20.93 19.09
N TYR A 104 4.12 -19.92 18.22
CA TYR A 104 3.46 -18.62 18.39
C TYR A 104 1.94 -18.79 18.31
N GLU A 105 1.22 -18.23 19.27
CA GLU A 105 -0.24 -18.20 19.28
C GLU A 105 -0.74 -17.10 18.33
N PHE A 106 -1.29 -17.52 17.19
CA PHE A 106 -1.88 -16.61 16.21
C PHE A 106 -3.18 -16.03 16.74
N VAL A 107 -3.32 -14.71 16.71
CA VAL A 107 -4.52 -14.00 17.17
C VAL A 107 -5.57 -14.03 16.06
N GLU A 108 -6.86 -13.99 16.41
CA GLU A 108 -7.93 -13.84 15.43
C GLU A 108 -7.68 -12.62 14.51
N GLY A 109 -7.56 -12.88 13.22
CA GLY A 109 -7.25 -11.89 12.20
C GLY A 109 -5.80 -11.88 11.71
N ASP A 110 -4.93 -12.75 12.25
CA ASP A 110 -3.60 -12.99 11.70
C ASP A 110 -3.66 -13.88 10.45
N ILE A 111 -2.93 -13.47 9.41
CA ILE A 111 -2.87 -14.24 8.16
C ILE A 111 -1.89 -15.40 8.31
N GLN A 112 -2.36 -16.62 8.08
CA GLN A 112 -1.51 -17.79 7.96
C GLN A 112 -0.87 -17.82 6.57
N TRP A 113 0.43 -17.51 6.50
CA TRP A 113 1.18 -17.40 5.24
C TRP A 113 1.56 -18.78 4.66
N GLU A 114 0.55 -19.62 4.43
CA GLU A 114 0.72 -20.85 3.66
C GLU A 114 0.89 -20.55 2.17
N ASN A 115 1.49 -21.49 1.42
CA ASN A 115 1.75 -21.30 -0.02
C ASN A 115 0.48 -20.93 -0.81
N LYS A 116 -0.70 -21.48 -0.43
CA LYS A 116 -1.99 -21.15 -1.05
C LYS A 116 -2.41 -19.71 -0.78
N ALA A 117 -2.31 -19.26 0.48
CA ALA A 117 -2.66 -17.90 0.88
C ALA A 117 -1.72 -16.87 0.25
N ILE A 118 -0.41 -17.16 0.21
CA ILE A 118 0.60 -16.34 -0.48
C ILE A 118 0.24 -16.18 -1.96
N PHE A 119 -0.07 -17.28 -2.65
CA PHE A 119 -0.42 -17.23 -4.06
C PHE A 119 -1.71 -16.44 -4.30
N ALA A 120 -2.76 -16.69 -3.51
CA ALA A 120 -4.03 -15.99 -3.61
C ALA A 120 -3.87 -14.48 -3.39
N MET A 121 -3.23 -14.06 -2.29
CA MET A 121 -3.00 -12.64 -2.01
C MET A 121 -2.10 -11.97 -3.06
N SER A 122 -1.09 -12.67 -3.58
CA SER A 122 -0.23 -12.12 -4.62
C SER A 122 -0.98 -11.90 -5.93
N ALA A 123 -1.78 -12.90 -6.36
CA ALA A 123 -2.60 -12.79 -7.57
C ALA A 123 -3.59 -11.63 -7.47
N VAL A 124 -4.25 -11.52 -6.33
CA VAL A 124 -5.21 -10.46 -6.06
C VAL A 124 -4.53 -9.10 -5.94
N ALA A 125 -3.32 -9.02 -5.40
CA ALA A 125 -2.55 -7.78 -5.37
C ALA A 125 -2.15 -7.29 -6.76
N ILE A 126 -1.80 -8.21 -7.67
CA ILE A 126 -1.48 -7.86 -9.07
C ILE A 126 -2.74 -7.36 -9.79
N ILE A 127 -3.85 -8.08 -9.67
CA ILE A 127 -5.12 -7.71 -10.33
C ILE A 127 -5.68 -6.42 -9.74
N GLY A 128 -5.79 -6.33 -8.41
CA GLY A 128 -6.25 -5.14 -7.70
C GLY A 128 -5.34 -3.93 -7.91
N GLY A 129 -4.03 -4.14 -7.94
CA GLY A 129 -3.05 -3.12 -8.31
C GLY A 129 -3.25 -2.59 -9.73
N GLY A 130 -3.41 -3.49 -10.71
CA GLY A 130 -3.69 -3.12 -12.10
C GLY A 130 -5.00 -2.35 -12.26
N LEU A 131 -6.10 -2.87 -11.68
CA LEU A 131 -7.41 -2.21 -11.71
C LEU A 131 -7.36 -0.85 -11.02
N SER A 132 -6.76 -0.74 -9.83
CA SER A 132 -6.66 0.55 -9.12
C SER A 132 -5.85 1.60 -9.88
N SER A 133 -4.83 1.16 -10.64
CA SER A 133 -4.02 2.04 -11.49
C SER A 133 -4.82 2.57 -12.68
N LEU A 134 -5.71 1.77 -13.26
CA LEU A 134 -6.61 2.19 -14.34
C LEU A 134 -7.66 3.21 -13.86
N VAL A 135 -8.20 3.02 -12.64
CA VAL A 135 -9.22 3.91 -12.07
C VAL A 135 -8.60 5.21 -11.52
N GLY A 136 -7.32 5.19 -11.15
CA GLY A 136 -6.59 6.37 -10.66
C GLY A 136 -6.86 6.75 -9.20
N LEU A 137 -7.50 5.86 -8.43
CA LEU A 137 -7.88 6.12 -7.01
C LEU A 137 -6.75 5.80 -6.00
N GLY A 138 -5.67 5.17 -6.44
CA GLY A 138 -4.64 4.62 -5.56
C GLY A 138 -5.07 3.28 -4.93
N GLY A 139 -4.13 2.35 -4.78
CA GLY A 139 -4.43 0.94 -4.48
C GLY A 139 -5.24 0.69 -3.19
N GLY A 140 -5.10 1.54 -2.17
CA GLY A 140 -5.67 1.26 -0.83
C GLY A 140 -7.19 1.15 -0.77
N VAL A 141 -7.92 1.76 -1.72
CA VAL A 141 -9.39 1.65 -1.80
C VAL A 141 -9.83 0.22 -2.16
N ILE A 142 -9.06 -0.48 -2.99
CA ILE A 142 -9.34 -1.87 -3.39
C ILE A 142 -8.78 -2.85 -2.35
N PHE A 143 -7.58 -2.59 -1.84
CA PHE A 143 -6.92 -3.48 -0.86
C PHE A 143 -7.65 -3.55 0.50
N GLY A 144 -8.42 -2.53 0.87
CA GLY A 144 -9.16 -2.51 2.14
C GLY A 144 -10.21 -3.61 2.25
N PRO A 145 -11.24 -3.63 1.40
CA PRO A 145 -12.24 -4.70 1.36
C PRO A 145 -11.61 -6.08 1.20
N LEU A 146 -10.57 -6.16 0.35
CA LEU A 146 -9.88 -7.39 0.05
C LEU A 146 -9.25 -8.05 1.27
N MET A 147 -8.50 -7.28 2.07
CA MET A 147 -7.88 -7.79 3.29
C MET A 147 -8.95 -8.26 4.29
N MET A 148 -10.12 -7.62 4.33
CA MET A 148 -11.23 -8.08 5.18
C MET A 148 -11.79 -9.44 4.70
N GLU A 149 -11.86 -9.69 3.39
CA GLU A 149 -12.26 -11.00 2.85
C GLU A 149 -11.27 -12.12 3.20
N PHE A 150 -9.98 -11.80 3.28
CA PHE A 150 -8.95 -12.73 3.77
C PHE A 150 -8.96 -12.91 5.30
N GLY A 151 -9.92 -12.32 6.01
CA GLY A 151 -10.09 -12.46 7.46
C GLY A 151 -9.21 -11.53 8.28
N VAL A 152 -8.55 -10.53 7.68
CA VAL A 152 -7.70 -9.59 8.41
C VAL A 152 -8.55 -8.65 9.26
N HIS A 153 -8.10 -8.41 10.50
CA HIS A 153 -8.80 -7.54 11.42
C HIS A 153 -8.98 -6.10 10.84
N PRO A 154 -10.21 -5.54 10.83
CA PRO A 154 -10.53 -4.29 10.12
C PRO A 154 -9.70 -3.09 10.56
N LYS A 155 -9.28 -3.07 11.84
CA LYS A 155 -8.37 -2.04 12.37
C LYS A 155 -7.01 -2.01 11.66
N ILE A 156 -6.41 -3.17 11.38
CA ILE A 156 -5.10 -3.27 10.72
C ILE A 156 -5.25 -2.96 9.23
N THR A 157 -6.31 -3.48 8.63
CA THR A 157 -6.68 -3.24 7.24
C THR A 157 -6.86 -1.76 6.94
N SER A 158 -7.60 -1.03 7.77
CA SER A 158 -7.84 0.40 7.59
C SER A 158 -6.53 1.21 7.60
N VAL A 159 -5.65 0.96 8.57
CA VAL A 159 -4.35 1.65 8.67
C VAL A 159 -3.47 1.33 7.45
N THR A 160 -3.45 0.06 7.03
CA THR A 160 -2.66 -0.40 5.88
C THR A 160 -3.15 0.26 4.57
N SER A 161 -4.45 0.33 4.35
CA SER A 161 -5.05 1.01 3.20
C SER A 161 -4.71 2.50 3.16
N MET A 162 -4.79 3.19 4.29
CA MET A 162 -4.42 4.61 4.38
C MET A 162 -2.94 4.82 4.04
N TYR A 163 -2.07 3.95 4.55
CA TYR A 163 -0.63 4.01 4.26
C TYR A 163 -0.33 3.80 2.77
N LEU A 164 -1.02 2.85 2.12
CA LEU A 164 -0.91 2.62 0.66
C LEU A 164 -1.34 3.86 -0.13
N ILE A 165 -2.47 4.48 0.23
CA ILE A 165 -2.96 5.72 -0.41
C ILE A 165 -1.94 6.85 -0.24
N MET A 166 -1.40 7.03 0.97
CA MET A 166 -0.40 8.06 1.26
C MET A 166 0.85 7.92 0.40
N ILE A 167 1.40 6.71 0.25
CA ILE A 167 2.60 6.49 -0.57
C ILE A 167 2.31 6.70 -2.05
N SER A 168 1.19 6.16 -2.55
CA SER A 168 0.82 6.32 -3.95
C SER A 168 0.59 7.78 -4.32
N THR A 169 -0.08 8.54 -3.45
CA THR A 169 -0.32 9.98 -3.66
C THR A 169 0.98 10.78 -3.57
N PHE A 170 1.86 10.48 -2.62
CA PHE A 170 3.19 11.11 -2.55
C PHE A 170 4.00 10.88 -3.82
N ALA A 171 4.04 9.64 -4.32
CA ALA A 171 4.72 9.30 -5.57
C ALA A 171 4.13 10.07 -6.76
N ALA A 172 2.80 10.11 -6.88
CA ALA A 172 2.11 10.82 -7.96
C ALA A 172 2.34 12.34 -7.91
N THR A 173 2.20 12.97 -6.74
CA THR A 173 2.46 14.40 -6.54
C THR A 173 3.89 14.74 -6.91
N PHE A 174 4.86 13.94 -6.46
CA PHE A 174 6.26 14.15 -6.80
C PHE A 174 6.50 13.97 -8.31
N GLN A 175 5.86 12.98 -8.94
CA GLN A 175 5.93 12.79 -10.39
C GLN A 175 5.35 14.00 -11.16
N PHE A 176 4.21 14.56 -10.75
CA PHE A 176 3.63 15.74 -11.39
C PHE A 176 4.46 17.00 -11.19
N LEU A 177 5.06 17.16 -10.01
CA LEU A 177 6.04 18.21 -9.73
C LEU A 177 7.26 18.05 -10.65
N LEU A 178 7.77 16.83 -10.74
CA LEU A 178 8.72 16.40 -11.75
C LEU A 178 8.14 16.28 -13.15
N MET A 179 7.02 16.88 -13.51
CA MET A 179 6.67 17.10 -14.92
C MET A 179 6.64 18.59 -15.22
N GLY A 180 6.65 19.45 -14.20
CA GLY A 180 6.51 20.91 -14.36
C GLY A 180 5.13 21.32 -14.87
N VAL A 181 4.18 20.37 -14.91
CA VAL A 181 2.79 20.60 -15.34
C VAL A 181 1.95 21.16 -14.19
N MET A 182 2.44 21.04 -12.94
CA MET A 182 1.74 21.50 -11.74
C MET A 182 2.07 22.97 -11.45
N PRO A 183 1.10 23.90 -11.52
CA PRO A 183 1.26 25.26 -11.01
C PRO A 183 1.36 25.22 -9.48
N LEU A 184 2.56 25.49 -8.95
CA LEU A 184 2.87 25.38 -7.52
C LEU A 184 1.98 26.26 -6.64
N ASP A 185 1.72 27.49 -7.08
CA ASP A 185 0.91 28.46 -6.33
C ASP A 185 -0.50 27.94 -6.08
N TYR A 186 -1.11 27.35 -7.11
CA TYR A 186 -2.44 26.76 -7.01
C TYR A 186 -2.43 25.46 -6.21
N ALA A 187 -1.40 24.62 -6.38
CA ALA A 187 -1.28 23.36 -5.67
C ALA A 187 -1.18 23.55 -4.15
N VAL A 188 -0.45 24.57 -3.68
CA VAL A 188 -0.31 24.86 -2.25
C VAL A 188 -1.63 25.36 -1.66
N ILE A 189 -2.31 26.30 -2.34
CA ILE A 189 -3.60 26.85 -1.88
C ILE A 189 -4.65 25.74 -1.80
N LEU A 190 -4.78 24.92 -2.85
CA LEU A 190 -5.69 23.78 -2.84
C LEU A 190 -5.31 22.74 -1.80
N GLY A 191 -4.03 22.45 -1.63
CA GLY A 191 -3.55 21.51 -0.62
C GLY A 191 -3.96 21.93 0.79
N LEU A 192 -3.77 23.21 1.13
CA LEU A 192 -4.19 23.76 2.41
C LEU A 192 -5.71 23.69 2.60
N MET A 193 -6.48 24.04 1.56
CA MET A 193 -7.94 23.92 1.58
C MET A 193 -8.38 22.48 1.84
N ILE A 194 -7.80 21.51 1.13
CA ILE A 194 -8.11 20.08 1.30
C ILE A 194 -7.83 19.63 2.73
N VAL A 195 -6.71 20.03 3.33
CA VAL A 195 -6.40 19.69 4.73
C VAL A 195 -7.50 20.23 5.66
N VAL A 196 -7.90 21.48 5.50
CA VAL A 196 -8.98 22.09 6.31
C VAL A 196 -10.29 21.34 6.12
N PHE A 197 -10.71 21.08 4.88
CA PHE A 197 -11.96 20.38 4.59
C PHE A 197 -11.96 18.92 5.07
N VAL A 198 -10.85 18.20 4.93
CA VAL A 198 -10.73 16.80 5.39
C VAL A 198 -10.78 16.74 6.91
N VAL A 199 -10.10 17.65 7.62
CA VAL A 199 -10.15 17.71 9.09
C VAL A 199 -11.57 18.04 9.55
N LEU A 200 -12.20 19.09 9.00
CA LEU A 200 -13.57 19.46 9.34
C LEU A 200 -14.57 18.35 9.00
N GLY A 201 -14.41 17.72 7.84
CA GLY A 201 -15.24 16.60 7.38
C GLY A 201 -15.13 15.39 8.30
N ASN A 202 -13.91 14.97 8.65
CA ASN A 202 -13.69 13.85 9.57
C ASN A 202 -14.23 14.16 10.98
N MET A 203 -14.03 15.38 11.48
CA MET A 203 -14.61 15.80 12.76
C MET A 203 -16.15 15.77 12.75
N PHE A 204 -16.76 16.25 11.67
CA PHE A 204 -18.21 16.27 11.50
C PHE A 204 -18.76 14.84 11.40
N VAL A 205 -18.12 14.00 10.58
CA VAL A 205 -18.47 12.59 10.41
C VAL A 205 -18.35 11.84 11.74
N ASN A 206 -17.25 11.99 12.47
CA ASN A 206 -17.06 11.32 13.76
C ASN A 206 -18.16 11.70 14.76
N LYS A 207 -18.52 12.99 14.84
CA LYS A 207 -19.65 13.45 15.68
C LYS A 207 -20.99 12.83 15.27
N ILE A 208 -21.24 12.67 13.97
CA ILE A 208 -22.46 12.03 13.48
C ILE A 208 -22.47 10.54 13.84
N VAL A 209 -21.35 9.85 13.65
CA VAL A 209 -21.21 8.42 13.97
C VAL A 209 -21.40 8.20 15.46
N GLU A 210 -20.84 9.04 16.33
CA GLU A 210 -21.05 9.00 17.78
C GLU A 210 -22.52 9.19 18.16
N LYS A 211 -23.25 10.06 17.45
CA LYS A 211 -24.65 10.36 17.74
C LYS A 211 -25.61 9.26 17.27
N ILE A 212 -25.30 8.57 16.17
CA ILE A 212 -26.17 7.54 15.56
C ILE A 212 -25.77 6.11 16.00
N GLY A 213 -24.54 5.92 16.47
CA GLY A 213 -24.05 4.65 17.02
C GLY A 213 -23.83 3.52 16.02
N LYS A 214 -23.92 3.79 14.70
CA LYS A 214 -23.76 2.77 13.64
C LYS A 214 -22.75 3.22 12.57
N PRO A 215 -21.66 2.47 12.32
CA PRO A 215 -20.65 2.82 11.32
C PRO A 215 -21.16 2.67 9.87
N SER A 216 -22.25 1.94 9.63
CA SER A 216 -22.84 1.77 8.30
C SER A 216 -23.36 3.07 7.68
N VAL A 217 -23.65 4.08 8.50
CA VAL A 217 -24.09 5.41 8.02
C VAL A 217 -23.00 6.10 7.21
N LEU A 218 -21.73 5.89 7.57
CA LEU A 218 -20.58 6.41 6.83
C LEU A 218 -20.52 5.85 5.41
N ALA A 219 -20.69 4.53 5.28
CA ALA A 219 -20.67 3.85 3.99
C ALA A 219 -21.84 4.31 3.11
N LEU A 220 -23.02 4.52 3.70
CA LEU A 220 -24.19 5.02 2.98
C LEU A 220 -24.01 6.46 2.51
N PHE A 221 -23.40 7.32 3.33
CA PHE A 221 -23.07 8.69 2.94
C PHE A 221 -22.04 8.74 1.80
N LEU A 222 -20.97 7.94 1.90
CA LEU A 222 -19.99 7.80 0.82
C LEU A 222 -20.65 7.31 -0.48
N ALA A 223 -21.50 6.28 -0.40
CA ALA A 223 -22.24 5.78 -1.56
C ALA A 223 -23.14 6.86 -2.18
N TYR A 224 -23.85 7.63 -1.35
CA TYR A 224 -24.66 8.76 -1.82
C TYR A 224 -23.82 9.80 -2.57
N VAL A 225 -22.67 10.19 -2.03
CA VAL A 225 -21.76 11.15 -2.68
C VAL A 225 -21.24 10.61 -4.01
N ILE A 226 -20.88 9.32 -4.08
CA ILE A 226 -20.43 8.69 -5.33
C ILE A 226 -21.53 8.73 -6.39
N ILE A 227 -22.77 8.33 -6.05
CA ILE A 227 -23.91 8.36 -6.97
C ILE A 227 -24.15 9.78 -7.50
N LEU A 228 -24.14 10.76 -6.60
CA LEU A 228 -24.35 12.15 -6.94
C LEU A 228 -23.25 12.69 -7.87
N CYS A 229 -21.98 12.36 -7.60
CA CYS A 229 -20.86 12.67 -8.50
C CYS A 229 -21.05 12.04 -9.89
N THR A 230 -21.45 10.76 -9.96
CA THR A 230 -21.70 10.08 -11.25
C THR A 230 -22.79 10.76 -12.05
N ILE A 231 -23.89 11.17 -11.42
CA ILE A 231 -24.99 11.89 -12.09
C ILE A 231 -24.51 13.24 -12.64
N ILE A 232 -23.73 14.01 -11.86
CA ILE A 232 -23.20 15.31 -12.29
C ILE A 232 -22.27 15.15 -13.50
N VAL A 233 -21.36 14.16 -13.48
CA VAL A 233 -20.44 13.90 -14.60
C VAL A 233 -21.21 13.49 -15.85
N LEU A 234 -22.24 12.67 -15.71
CA LEU A 234 -23.07 12.24 -16.84
C LEU A 234 -23.87 13.42 -17.42
N PHE A 235 -24.41 14.29 -16.58
CA PHE A 235 -25.13 15.48 -17.01
C PHE A 235 -24.22 16.49 -17.73
N THR A 236 -23.06 16.80 -17.15
CA THR A 236 -22.07 17.69 -17.78
C THR A 236 -21.52 17.13 -19.09
N GLY A 237 -21.31 15.82 -19.17
CA GLY A 237 -20.93 15.13 -20.40
C GLY A 237 -22.02 15.22 -21.47
N ALA A 238 -23.28 14.97 -21.12
CA ALA A 238 -24.41 15.10 -22.04
C ALA A 238 -24.59 16.53 -22.55
N PHE A 239 -24.43 17.52 -21.67
CA PHE A 239 -24.55 18.94 -22.04
C PHE A 239 -23.46 19.36 -23.04
N LYS A 240 -22.23 18.86 -22.86
CA LYS A 240 -21.10 19.14 -23.76
C LYS A 240 -21.19 18.43 -25.12
N MET A 241 -22.01 17.39 -25.24
CA MET A 241 -22.30 16.72 -26.52
C MET A 241 -23.40 17.43 -27.32
N TYR A 242 -24.27 18.17 -26.64
CA TYR A 242 -25.37 18.92 -27.27
C TYR A 242 -25.03 20.38 -27.60
N ALA A 243 -23.98 20.94 -26.98
CA ALA A 243 -23.45 22.28 -27.25
C ALA A 243 -22.28 22.24 -28.24
#